data_AF-A0AAW1PWU6-F1
#
_entry.id   AF-A0AAW1PWU6-F1
#
_cell.length_a   1.000
_cell.length_b   1.000
_cell.length_c   1.000
_cell.angle_alpha   90.00
_cell.angle_beta   90.00
_cell.angle_gamma   90.00
#
_symmetry.space_group_name_H-M   'P 1'
#
loop_
_entity.id
_entity.type
_entity.pdbx_description
1 polymer ?
#
loop_
_entity_poly.entity_id
_entity_poly.type
_entity_poly.pdbx_seq_one_letter_code
_entity_poly.pdbx_strand_id
1 'polypeptide(L)'
;MGRPAPRSEMMPDGAWASHTAAGGMASSFVEASPLRRSVQFDTNGDTSEEEPELSTAAQDALKALSFQEVEGETGGSEDLFREIWGLSQFWYSSETAAIIAREAVTAAGELGSIACIACPSLFRQIRAEYPNAPVRLFEYDPRFEVLGDFTLYDYKKPLDVPAELQGSFNVVVADPPYLSAECLDKAVQTMRCLGCSGGAGPADCFLLTGASMRLQAFHLLRLRPVVWRPQHRSKLGNEFLLYTTSQWSADRLQGWDAELDPAGGEGSNSHRSSVDTPVSTPRSKASTSGPRSRRSSVDEAAQLNALNGLRRTSYSAQGQGPKSLQRPSLSQLFGAEPPPAQKDGQ
;
A
#
# COMPACT_ATOMS: atom_id res chain seq x y z
N MET A 1 76.12 20.67 -14.26
CA MET A 1 76.04 19.20 -14.05
C MET A 1 74.65 18.91 -13.50
N GLY A 2 73.82 18.01 -14.00
CA GLY A 2 73.84 17.22 -15.24
C GLY A 2 72.53 16.41 -15.31
N ARG A 3 71.68 16.71 -16.29
CA ARG A 3 70.53 15.85 -16.70
C ARG A 3 71.10 14.65 -17.50
N PRO A 4 70.44 13.46 -17.62
CA PRO A 4 69.05 13.39 -18.11
C PRO A 4 68.16 12.21 -17.64
N ALA A 5 66.88 12.28 -18.01
CA ALA A 5 66.03 11.14 -18.38
C ALA A 5 65.95 11.12 -19.93
N PRO A 6 65.71 9.99 -20.64
CA PRO A 6 64.31 9.50 -20.82
C PRO A 6 64.15 8.01 -21.24
N ARG A 7 62.92 7.67 -21.69
CA ARG A 7 62.53 6.57 -22.64
C ARG A 7 62.46 5.12 -22.13
N SER A 8 61.75 4.19 -22.80
CA SER A 8 60.44 4.20 -23.51
C SER A 8 60.19 2.83 -24.17
N GLU A 9 59.01 2.24 -24.00
CA GLU A 9 58.38 1.25 -24.89
C GLU A 9 56.87 1.26 -24.53
N MET A 10 55.90 1.65 -25.37
CA MET A 10 55.62 1.49 -26.82
C MET A 10 54.86 0.19 -27.13
N MET A 11 53.71 0.34 -27.80
CA MET A 11 52.68 -0.69 -28.02
C MET A 11 53.02 -1.66 -29.16
N PRO A 12 52.09 -2.56 -29.56
CA PRO A 12 51.22 -2.14 -30.67
C PRO A 12 49.73 -2.50 -30.55
N ASP A 13 48.94 -1.79 -31.36
CA ASP A 13 47.50 -1.90 -31.57
C ASP A 13 47.05 -3.13 -32.41
N GLY A 14 45.73 -3.32 -32.50
CA GLY A 14 45.07 -4.27 -33.41
C GLY A 14 43.63 -4.57 -32.95
N ALA A 15 42.63 -3.70 -33.17
CA ALA A 15 42.02 -3.36 -34.46
C ALA A 15 41.54 -4.59 -35.27
N TRP A 16 40.30 -5.02 -35.03
CA TRP A 16 39.57 -5.90 -35.96
C TRP A 16 38.55 -5.06 -36.74
N ALA A 17 38.95 -4.61 -37.93
CA ALA A 17 38.05 -3.98 -38.88
C ALA A 17 37.43 -5.03 -39.82
N SER A 18 36.17 -4.78 -40.19
CA SER A 18 35.45 -5.51 -41.23
C SER A 18 36.15 -5.46 -42.59
N HIS A 19 36.11 -6.56 -43.36
CA HIS A 19 36.27 -6.49 -44.81
C HIS A 19 35.43 -7.54 -45.54
N THR A 20 34.79 -7.08 -46.62
CA THR A 20 34.03 -7.83 -47.62
C THR A 20 34.87 -8.10 -48.86
N ALA A 21 34.78 -9.31 -49.43
CA ALA A 21 35.00 -9.70 -50.84
C ALA A 21 34.91 -11.25 -50.91
N ALA A 22 34.05 -11.91 -51.70
CA ALA A 22 33.76 -11.88 -53.15
C ALA A 22 34.61 -12.88 -53.97
N GLY A 23 33.92 -13.72 -54.77
CA GLY A 23 34.49 -14.75 -55.65
C GLY A 23 34.41 -16.18 -55.06
N GLY A 24 33.82 -17.21 -55.69
CA GLY A 24 33.04 -17.28 -56.92
C GLY A 24 33.54 -18.34 -57.91
N MET A 25 32.89 -19.51 -57.94
CA MET A 25 32.79 -20.47 -59.08
C MET A 25 31.52 -21.32 -58.82
N ALA A 26 30.44 -21.21 -59.59
CA ALA A 26 30.25 -21.65 -60.98
C ALA A 26 30.07 -23.18 -61.12
N SER A 27 28.80 -23.62 -61.14
CA SER A 27 28.36 -24.76 -61.94
C SER A 27 26.91 -24.53 -62.39
N SER A 28 26.65 -24.73 -63.68
CA SER A 28 25.43 -24.34 -64.38
C SER A 28 24.59 -25.55 -64.78
N PHE A 29 23.26 -25.50 -64.63
CA PHE A 29 22.36 -26.14 -65.62
C PHE A 29 20.91 -25.60 -65.63
N VAL A 30 20.58 -24.91 -66.73
CA VAL A 30 19.33 -24.91 -67.53
C VAL A 30 17.95 -25.01 -66.83
N GLU A 31 17.30 -23.84 -66.69
CA GLU A 31 16.00 -23.45 -67.27
C GLU A 31 14.79 -24.43 -67.33
N ALA A 32 13.69 -24.06 -66.65
CA ALA A 32 12.32 -24.10 -67.17
C ALA A 32 11.35 -23.27 -66.29
N SER A 33 10.64 -22.29 -66.88
CA SER A 33 9.39 -21.74 -66.30
C SER A 33 8.19 -22.55 -66.80
N PRO A 34 7.04 -22.59 -66.08
CA PRO A 34 5.97 -21.68 -66.50
C PRO A 34 4.95 -21.21 -65.42
N LEU A 35 4.28 -20.09 -65.73
CA LEU A 35 2.89 -19.73 -65.38
C LEU A 35 2.50 -19.53 -63.89
N ARG A 36 2.58 -18.27 -63.43
CA ARG A 36 1.65 -17.74 -62.43
C ARG A 36 0.23 -17.68 -63.02
N ARG A 37 -0.76 -18.26 -62.35
CA ARG A 37 -2.18 -18.11 -62.67
C ARG A 37 -2.81 -17.09 -61.73
N SER A 38 -3.06 -15.88 -62.21
CA SER A 38 -3.86 -14.87 -61.51
C SER A 38 -5.33 -15.30 -61.48
N VAL A 39 -5.91 -15.40 -60.29
CA VAL A 39 -7.35 -15.54 -60.09
C VAL A 39 -7.86 -14.23 -59.51
N GLN A 40 -8.63 -13.49 -60.30
CA GLN A 40 -9.44 -12.39 -59.79
C GLN A 40 -10.70 -12.98 -59.13
N PHE A 41 -11.09 -12.42 -57.99
CA PHE A 41 -12.42 -12.58 -57.42
C PHE A 41 -12.86 -11.21 -56.94
N ASP A 42 -13.67 -10.53 -57.76
CA ASP A 42 -14.38 -9.32 -57.36
C ASP A 42 -15.82 -9.71 -56.99
N THR A 43 -16.21 -9.53 -55.73
CA THR A 43 -17.59 -9.18 -55.36
C THR A 43 -17.60 -8.42 -54.04
N ASN A 44 -18.25 -7.26 -54.05
CA ASN A 44 -18.44 -6.36 -52.91
C ASN A 44 -19.00 -7.04 -51.66
N GLY A 45 -18.55 -6.57 -50.50
CA GLY A 45 -19.09 -6.93 -49.18
C GLY A 45 -18.49 -6.04 -48.10
N ASP A 46 -18.88 -4.76 -48.10
CA ASP A 46 -18.49 -3.81 -47.05
C ASP A 46 -19.12 -4.22 -45.72
N THR A 47 -18.35 -4.95 -44.92
CA THR A 47 -18.70 -5.38 -43.58
C THR A 47 -17.50 -5.08 -42.71
N SER A 48 -17.59 -3.96 -41.97
CA SER A 48 -16.67 -3.69 -40.88
C SER A 48 -16.95 -4.71 -39.78
N GLU A 49 -16.18 -5.80 -39.77
CA GLU A 49 -16.09 -6.68 -38.59
C GLU A 49 -15.38 -5.91 -37.48
N GLU A 50 -16.12 -5.05 -36.79
CA GLU A 50 -15.74 -4.62 -35.44
C GLU A 50 -15.74 -5.88 -34.57
N GLU A 51 -14.55 -6.27 -34.08
CA GLU A 51 -14.45 -7.25 -33.02
C GLU A 51 -15.31 -6.75 -31.84
N PRO A 52 -16.20 -7.57 -31.27
CA PRO A 52 -17.10 -7.12 -30.21
C PRO A 52 -16.32 -6.86 -28.92
N GLU A 53 -15.88 -5.62 -28.72
CA GLU A 53 -15.27 -5.18 -27.47
C GLU A 53 -16.28 -5.34 -26.32
N LEU A 54 -15.96 -6.26 -25.40
CA LEU A 54 -16.71 -6.46 -24.17
C LEU A 54 -16.78 -5.14 -23.40
N SER A 55 -17.98 -4.59 -23.23
CA SER A 55 -18.17 -3.37 -22.43
C SER A 55 -17.55 -3.49 -21.04
N THR A 56 -17.05 -2.39 -20.47
CA THR A 56 -16.43 -2.37 -19.13
C THR A 56 -17.30 -3.05 -18.08
N ALA A 57 -18.62 -2.80 -18.11
CA ALA A 57 -19.58 -3.45 -17.21
C ALA A 57 -19.66 -4.99 -17.39
N ALA A 58 -19.50 -5.50 -18.62
CA ALA A 58 -19.44 -6.95 -18.87
C ALA A 58 -18.11 -7.55 -18.41
N GLN A 59 -16.99 -6.82 -18.58
CA GLN A 59 -15.69 -7.24 -18.07
C GLN A 59 -15.67 -7.28 -16.54
N ASP A 60 -16.26 -6.28 -15.88
CA ASP A 60 -16.33 -6.21 -14.42
C ASP A 60 -17.33 -7.23 -13.84
N ALA A 61 -18.43 -7.53 -14.54
CA ALA A 61 -19.32 -8.63 -14.19
C ALA A 61 -18.62 -10.00 -14.32
N LEU A 62 -17.82 -10.21 -15.37
CA LEU A 62 -17.07 -11.47 -15.54
C LEU A 62 -15.98 -11.63 -14.47
N LYS A 63 -15.28 -10.54 -14.10
CA LYS A 63 -14.37 -10.53 -12.94
C LYS A 63 -15.13 -10.85 -11.65
N ALA A 64 -16.26 -10.18 -11.39
CA ALA A 64 -17.11 -10.42 -10.22
C ALA A 64 -17.50 -11.90 -10.08
N LEU A 65 -17.94 -12.54 -11.17
CA LEU A 65 -18.26 -13.96 -11.21
C LEU A 65 -17.02 -14.83 -10.90
N SER A 66 -15.87 -14.55 -11.52
CA SER A 66 -14.63 -15.29 -11.27
C SER A 66 -14.15 -15.21 -9.80
N PHE A 67 -14.36 -14.07 -9.12
CA PHE A 67 -14.10 -13.98 -7.67
C PHE A 67 -15.07 -14.86 -6.86
N GLN A 68 -16.35 -14.90 -7.26
CA GLN A 68 -17.40 -15.63 -6.55
C GLN A 68 -17.27 -17.16 -6.72
N GLU A 69 -16.83 -17.62 -7.89
CA GLU A 69 -16.52 -19.03 -8.17
C GLU A 69 -15.30 -19.52 -7.36
N VAL A 70 -14.27 -18.67 -7.21
CA VAL A 70 -13.07 -18.96 -6.41
C VAL A 70 -13.39 -19.15 -4.91
N GLU A 71 -14.46 -18.54 -4.40
CA GLU A 71 -14.91 -18.70 -3.00
C GLU A 71 -16.03 -19.74 -2.81
N GLY A 72 -16.76 -20.09 -3.87
CA GLY A 72 -17.94 -20.97 -3.82
C GLY A 72 -17.67 -22.48 -3.87
N GLU A 73 -16.60 -22.92 -4.52
CA GLU A 73 -16.36 -24.35 -4.76
C GLU A 73 -15.31 -24.99 -3.84
N THR A 74 -15.80 -25.67 -2.80
CA THR A 74 -15.02 -26.59 -1.96
C THR A 74 -14.61 -27.84 -2.76
N GLY A 75 -13.52 -27.75 -3.54
CA GLY A 75 -12.95 -28.91 -4.23
C GLY A 75 -11.82 -28.66 -5.23
N GLY A 76 -11.70 -27.45 -5.81
CA GLY A 76 -10.72 -27.17 -6.87
C GLY A 76 -9.90 -25.87 -6.76
N SER A 77 -10.32 -24.93 -5.90
CA SER A 77 -9.77 -23.57 -5.82
C SER A 77 -8.46 -23.44 -5.00
N GLU A 78 -8.14 -24.40 -4.13
CA GLU A 78 -7.09 -24.24 -3.10
C GLU A 78 -5.65 -24.09 -3.63
N ASP A 79 -5.37 -24.42 -4.89
CA ASP A 79 -4.00 -24.38 -5.44
C ASP A 79 -3.57 -23.01 -5.99
N LEU A 80 -4.51 -22.22 -6.55
CA LEU A 80 -4.17 -20.97 -7.26
C LEU A 80 -3.44 -19.97 -6.36
N PHE A 81 -3.90 -19.83 -5.12
CA PHE A 81 -3.35 -18.89 -4.13
C PHE A 81 -2.81 -19.59 -2.88
N ARG A 82 -2.23 -20.79 -3.02
CA ARG A 82 -1.49 -21.45 -1.94
C ARG A 82 -0.30 -20.59 -1.47
N GLU A 83 0.01 -20.66 -0.18
CA GLU A 83 1.18 -20.01 0.43
C GLU A 83 2.49 -20.50 -0.21
N ILE A 84 3.35 -19.58 -0.66
CA ILE A 84 4.71 -19.90 -1.10
C ILE A 84 5.73 -19.41 -0.06
N TRP A 85 6.24 -20.35 0.72
CA TRP A 85 7.27 -20.12 1.74
C TRP A 85 8.55 -19.46 1.20
N GLY A 86 8.94 -19.77 -0.04
CA GLY A 86 10.09 -19.15 -0.71
C GLY A 86 9.90 -17.67 -1.09
N LEU A 87 8.65 -17.19 -1.12
CA LEU A 87 8.30 -15.78 -1.25
C LEU A 87 7.96 -15.14 0.10
N SER A 88 8.04 -15.91 1.20
CA SER A 88 7.64 -15.50 2.54
C SER A 88 6.17 -15.06 2.63
N GLN A 89 5.32 -15.75 1.86
CA GLN A 89 3.90 -15.45 1.68
C GLN A 89 3.06 -16.23 2.71
N PHE A 90 2.51 -15.53 3.71
CA PHE A 90 1.69 -16.08 4.78
C PHE A 90 0.33 -15.39 4.82
N TRP A 91 -0.75 -16.16 5.03
CA TRP A 91 -2.10 -15.60 4.94
C TRP A 91 -2.65 -15.14 6.29
N TYR A 92 -3.23 -13.94 6.31
CA TYR A 92 -4.00 -13.45 7.46
C TYR A 92 -5.29 -14.25 7.66
N SER A 93 -5.73 -14.35 8.92
CA SER A 93 -7.06 -14.86 9.23
C SER A 93 -8.13 -13.97 8.58
N SER A 94 -9.29 -14.53 8.22
CA SER A 94 -10.36 -13.77 7.56
C SER A 94 -10.83 -12.58 8.42
N GLU A 95 -10.85 -12.73 9.75
CA GLU A 95 -11.13 -11.64 10.69
C GLU A 95 -10.07 -10.52 10.62
N THR A 96 -8.79 -10.89 10.59
CA THR A 96 -7.67 -9.94 10.46
C THR A 96 -7.76 -9.17 9.14
N ALA A 97 -7.98 -9.87 8.03
CA ALA A 97 -8.13 -9.26 6.72
C ALA A 97 -9.35 -8.32 6.66
N ALA A 98 -10.51 -8.74 7.18
CA ALA A 98 -11.74 -7.94 7.20
C ALA A 98 -11.61 -6.67 8.05
N ILE A 99 -10.97 -6.75 9.21
CA ILE A 99 -10.69 -5.57 10.05
C ILE A 99 -9.80 -4.58 9.30
N ILE A 100 -8.68 -5.04 8.73
CA ILE A 100 -7.73 -4.15 8.04
C ILE A 100 -8.35 -3.58 6.74
N ALA A 101 -9.15 -4.37 6.01
CA ALA A 101 -9.90 -3.91 4.83
C ALA A 101 -10.85 -2.77 5.19
N ARG A 102 -11.67 -2.96 6.22
CA ARG A 102 -12.58 -1.93 6.73
C ARG A 102 -11.83 -0.66 7.15
N GLU A 103 -10.73 -0.78 7.89
CA GLU A 103 -9.98 0.41 8.34
C GLU A 103 -9.31 1.13 7.17
N ALA A 104 -8.70 0.42 6.21
CA ALA A 104 -8.10 1.01 5.02
C ALA A 104 -9.13 1.73 4.13
N VAL A 105 -10.30 1.12 3.89
CA VAL A 105 -11.40 1.73 3.13
C VAL A 105 -11.99 2.93 3.87
N THR A 106 -12.15 2.86 5.20
CA THR A 106 -12.66 4.00 5.99
C THR A 106 -11.66 5.15 6.02
N ALA A 107 -10.35 4.87 6.06
CA ALA A 107 -9.29 5.87 6.01
C ALA A 107 -9.17 6.54 4.62
N ALA A 108 -9.42 5.79 3.53
CA ALA A 108 -9.44 6.32 2.18
C ALA A 108 -10.66 7.23 1.94
N GLY A 109 -11.83 6.86 2.47
CA GLY A 109 -13.10 7.55 2.24
C GLY A 109 -13.67 7.29 0.84
N GLU A 110 -14.83 7.88 0.53
CA GLU A 110 -15.67 7.54 -0.64
C GLU A 110 -14.98 7.67 -2.00
N LEU A 111 -13.98 8.54 -2.11
CA LEU A 111 -13.23 8.83 -3.35
C LEU A 111 -11.74 8.48 -3.25
N GLY A 112 -11.31 7.85 -2.15
CA GLY A 112 -9.90 7.58 -1.88
C GLY A 112 -9.42 6.27 -2.48
N SER A 113 -8.15 6.24 -2.89
CA SER A 113 -7.49 5.07 -3.45
C SER A 113 -6.55 4.38 -2.45
N ILE A 114 -6.45 3.05 -2.55
CA ILE A 114 -5.70 2.17 -1.64
C ILE A 114 -4.62 1.39 -2.42
N ALA A 115 -3.36 1.49 -1.98
CA ALA A 115 -2.28 0.61 -2.45
C ALA A 115 -2.03 -0.50 -1.42
N CYS A 116 -2.05 -1.76 -1.88
CA CYS A 116 -1.63 -2.93 -1.11
C CYS A 116 -0.26 -3.39 -1.61
N ILE A 117 0.81 -3.15 -0.85
CA ILE A 117 2.18 -3.55 -1.18
C ILE A 117 2.50 -4.87 -0.48
N ALA A 118 2.80 -5.91 -1.26
CA ALA A 118 3.08 -7.26 -0.78
C ALA A 118 2.01 -7.84 0.17
N CYS A 119 0.76 -7.36 0.08
CA CYS A 119 -0.33 -7.74 0.99
C CYS A 119 -1.56 -8.32 0.25
N PRO A 120 -1.47 -9.54 -0.34
CA PRO A 120 -2.54 -10.10 -1.17
C PRO A 120 -3.81 -10.47 -0.38
N SER A 121 -3.69 -10.86 0.90
CA SER A 121 -4.87 -11.18 1.74
C SER A 121 -5.80 -9.97 1.88
N LEU A 122 -5.22 -8.78 2.11
CA LEU A 122 -5.97 -7.54 2.23
C LEU A 122 -6.62 -7.15 0.90
N PHE A 123 -5.85 -7.19 -0.20
CA PHE A 123 -6.38 -6.88 -1.53
C PHE A 123 -7.59 -7.75 -1.89
N ARG A 124 -7.51 -9.06 -1.67
CA ARG A 124 -8.61 -10.00 -1.89
C ARG A 124 -9.84 -9.66 -1.03
N GLN A 125 -9.63 -9.36 0.25
CA GLN A 125 -10.73 -8.97 1.14
C GLN A 125 -11.41 -7.67 0.70
N ILE A 126 -10.62 -6.66 0.27
CA ILE A 126 -11.17 -5.39 -0.23
C ILE A 126 -12.00 -5.63 -1.50
N ARG A 127 -11.51 -6.44 -2.44
CA ARG A 127 -12.27 -6.79 -3.67
C ARG A 127 -13.58 -7.50 -3.37
N ALA A 128 -13.62 -8.37 -2.36
CA ALA A 128 -14.82 -9.13 -1.98
C ALA A 128 -15.87 -8.27 -1.24
N GLU A 129 -15.46 -7.48 -0.24
CA GLU A 129 -16.39 -6.69 0.59
C GLU A 129 -16.70 -5.29 0.04
N TYR A 130 -15.77 -4.66 -0.69
CA TYR A 130 -15.84 -3.28 -1.15
C TYR A 130 -15.53 -3.18 -2.65
N PRO A 131 -16.34 -3.80 -3.54
CA PRO A 131 -16.03 -3.92 -4.98
C PRO A 131 -15.88 -2.56 -5.70
N ASN A 132 -16.44 -1.49 -5.15
CA ASN A 132 -16.32 -0.12 -5.70
C ASN A 132 -15.10 0.65 -5.16
N ALA A 133 -14.35 0.12 -4.20
CA ALA A 133 -13.19 0.80 -3.64
C ALA A 133 -12.00 0.76 -4.63
N PRO A 134 -11.40 1.91 -5.01
CA PRO A 134 -10.23 1.94 -5.87
C PRO A 134 -9.02 1.33 -5.15
N VAL A 135 -8.67 0.09 -5.47
CA VAL A 135 -7.60 -0.67 -4.82
C VAL A 135 -6.64 -1.26 -5.85
N ARG A 136 -5.32 -1.25 -5.56
CA ARG A 136 -4.28 -1.83 -6.41
C ARG A 136 -3.30 -2.70 -5.60
N LEU A 137 -2.97 -3.88 -6.12
CA LEU A 137 -1.98 -4.80 -5.55
C LEU A 137 -0.62 -4.62 -6.22
N PHE A 138 0.42 -4.38 -5.43
CA PHE A 138 1.82 -4.40 -5.84
C PHE A 138 2.46 -5.66 -5.26
N GLU A 139 2.65 -6.69 -6.08
CA GLU A 139 3.06 -8.03 -5.62
C GLU A 139 4.07 -8.67 -6.60
N TYR A 140 4.98 -9.50 -6.09
CA TYR A 140 6.01 -10.17 -6.88
C TYR A 140 5.49 -11.45 -7.54
N ASP A 141 4.53 -12.12 -6.90
CA ASP A 141 3.90 -13.34 -7.39
C ASP A 141 2.91 -13.05 -8.55
N PRO A 142 3.23 -13.42 -9.81
CA PRO A 142 2.40 -13.09 -10.96
C PRO A 142 1.08 -13.86 -10.98
N ARG A 143 0.88 -14.87 -10.11
CA ARG A 143 -0.42 -15.57 -9.99
C ARG A 143 -1.57 -14.61 -9.64
N PHE A 144 -1.28 -13.47 -9.01
CA PHE A 144 -2.28 -12.47 -8.64
C PHE A 144 -2.71 -11.55 -9.78
N GLU A 145 -2.03 -11.58 -10.94
CA GLU A 145 -2.38 -10.79 -12.12
C GLU A 145 -3.82 -11.04 -12.60
N VAL A 146 -4.30 -12.29 -12.45
CA VAL A 146 -5.67 -12.70 -12.82
C VAL A 146 -6.77 -11.96 -12.06
N LEU A 147 -6.47 -11.31 -10.94
CA LEU A 147 -7.43 -10.55 -10.13
C LEU A 147 -7.63 -9.10 -10.61
N GLY A 148 -6.87 -8.65 -11.62
CA GLY A 148 -6.87 -7.27 -12.11
C GLY A 148 -6.41 -6.24 -11.09
N ASP A 149 -6.19 -4.99 -11.50
CA ASP A 149 -5.55 -3.94 -10.68
C ASP A 149 -4.30 -4.44 -9.94
N PHE A 150 -3.48 -5.16 -10.69
CA PHE A 150 -2.21 -5.72 -10.24
C PHE A 150 -1.05 -4.92 -10.84
N THR A 151 0.09 -4.91 -10.17
CA THR A 151 1.35 -4.37 -10.66
C THR A 151 2.46 -5.29 -10.18
N LEU A 152 3.18 -5.90 -11.11
CA LEU A 152 4.33 -6.74 -10.80
C LEU A 152 5.40 -5.91 -10.08
N TYR A 153 5.77 -6.31 -8.87
CA TYR A 153 6.59 -5.50 -7.97
C TYR A 153 7.69 -6.35 -7.32
N ASP A 154 8.95 -5.97 -7.53
CA ASP A 154 10.09 -6.51 -6.79
C ASP A 154 10.54 -5.51 -5.73
N TYR A 155 10.40 -5.88 -4.44
CA TYR A 155 10.84 -5.03 -3.33
C TYR A 155 12.33 -4.67 -3.40
N LYS A 156 13.17 -5.40 -4.15
CA LYS A 156 14.59 -5.05 -4.36
C LYS A 156 14.75 -3.81 -5.23
N LYS A 157 13.72 -3.44 -6.00
CA LYS A 157 13.62 -2.26 -6.85
C LYS A 157 12.41 -1.39 -6.44
N PRO A 158 12.42 -0.78 -5.24
CA PRO A 158 11.22 -0.16 -4.65
C PRO A 158 10.62 1.02 -5.45
N LEU A 159 11.38 1.60 -6.38
CA LEU A 159 10.94 2.70 -7.24
C LEU A 159 10.67 2.27 -8.70
N ASP A 160 10.78 0.97 -9.02
CA ASP A 160 10.43 0.39 -10.34
C ASP A 160 8.90 0.18 -10.39
N VAL A 161 8.15 1.27 -10.23
CA VAL A 161 6.68 1.33 -10.27
C VAL A 161 6.23 2.32 -11.35
N PRO A 162 5.08 2.08 -12.02
CA PRO A 162 4.59 2.96 -13.09
C PRO A 162 4.44 4.42 -12.62
N ALA A 163 4.86 5.36 -13.46
CA ALA A 163 4.99 6.77 -13.10
C ALA A 163 3.64 7.43 -12.75
N GLU A 164 2.56 6.99 -13.40
CA GLU A 164 1.18 7.39 -13.17
C GLU A 164 0.61 6.94 -11.81
N LEU A 165 1.30 6.04 -11.10
CA LEU A 165 0.94 5.54 -9.77
C LEU A 165 1.71 6.22 -8.63
N GLN A 166 2.65 7.10 -8.96
CA GLN A 166 3.43 7.83 -7.97
C GLN A 166 2.59 8.97 -7.38
N GLY A 167 2.44 8.99 -6.06
CA GLY A 167 1.60 9.94 -5.34
C GLY A 167 0.09 9.79 -5.58
N SER A 168 -0.38 8.66 -6.13
CA SER A 168 -1.79 8.47 -6.50
C SER A 168 -2.67 7.81 -5.44
N PHE A 169 -2.14 7.49 -4.25
CA PHE A 169 -2.86 6.71 -3.23
C PHE A 169 -3.12 7.48 -1.93
N ASN A 170 -4.38 7.52 -1.49
CA ASN A 170 -4.77 8.14 -0.22
C ASN A 170 -4.42 7.28 1.00
N VAL A 171 -4.43 5.96 0.82
CA VAL A 171 -4.01 4.98 1.83
C VAL A 171 -2.99 4.03 1.22
N VAL A 172 -1.92 3.75 1.97
CA VAL A 172 -0.92 2.75 1.57
C VAL A 172 -0.76 1.73 2.68
N VAL A 173 -1.06 0.46 2.38
CA VAL A 173 -0.87 -0.67 3.27
C VAL A 173 0.27 -1.53 2.75
N ALA A 174 1.25 -1.84 3.61
CA ALA A 174 2.39 -2.69 3.26
C ALA A 174 2.53 -3.88 4.21
N ASP A 175 2.91 -5.03 3.66
CA ASP A 175 3.30 -6.23 4.42
C ASP A 175 4.62 -6.80 3.86
N PRO A 176 5.79 -6.27 4.26
CA PRO A 176 7.05 -6.61 3.62
C PRO A 176 7.44 -8.08 3.87
N PRO A 177 7.85 -8.84 2.84
CA PRO A 177 8.02 -10.29 2.94
C PRO A 177 9.06 -10.73 3.98
N TYR A 178 10.07 -9.92 4.28
CA TYR A 178 11.16 -10.30 5.18
C TYR A 178 11.29 -9.36 6.37
N LEU A 179 11.45 -9.92 7.57
CA LEU A 179 11.75 -9.19 8.80
C LEU A 179 13.22 -8.73 8.85
N SER A 180 13.62 -7.91 7.89
CA SER A 180 14.95 -7.30 7.80
C SER A 180 14.87 -5.80 7.59
N ALA A 181 15.86 -5.07 8.13
CA ALA A 181 15.92 -3.62 8.00
C ALA A 181 16.01 -3.16 6.53
N GLU A 182 16.69 -3.92 5.68
CA GLU A 182 16.77 -3.64 4.23
C GLU A 182 15.41 -3.81 3.53
N CYS A 183 14.67 -4.89 3.83
CA CYS A 183 13.36 -5.13 3.23
C CYS A 183 12.36 -4.05 3.65
N LEU A 184 12.36 -3.69 4.93
CA LEU A 184 11.51 -2.62 5.46
C LEU A 184 11.88 -1.24 4.90
N ASP A 185 13.17 -0.89 4.81
CA ASP A 185 13.57 0.40 4.22
C ASP A 185 13.09 0.54 2.78
N LYS A 186 13.28 -0.50 1.95
CA LYS A 186 12.78 -0.52 0.57
C LYS A 186 11.26 -0.45 0.51
N ALA A 187 10.54 -1.21 1.35
CA ALA A 187 9.09 -1.11 1.41
C ALA A 187 8.62 0.31 1.76
N VAL A 188 9.28 1.01 2.71
CA VAL A 188 8.98 2.40 3.05
C VAL A 188 9.32 3.37 1.90
N GLN A 189 10.37 3.11 1.11
CA GLN A 189 10.61 3.88 -0.12
C GLN A 189 9.43 3.76 -1.10
N THR A 190 8.92 2.54 -1.33
CA THR A 190 7.72 2.30 -2.14
C THR A 190 6.48 3.00 -1.54
N MET A 191 6.27 2.91 -0.22
CA MET A 191 5.13 3.56 0.45
C MET A 191 5.12 5.07 0.24
N ARG A 192 6.28 5.73 0.40
CA ARG A 192 6.42 7.17 0.15
C ARG A 192 6.26 7.53 -1.33
N CYS A 193 6.66 6.66 -2.24
CA CYS A 193 6.53 6.86 -3.69
C CYS A 193 5.06 6.83 -4.13
N LEU A 194 4.27 5.90 -3.58
CA LEU A 194 2.85 5.72 -3.93
C LEU A 194 1.91 6.67 -3.17
N GLY A 195 2.25 7.02 -1.92
CA GLY A 195 1.41 7.85 -1.06
C GLY A 195 1.24 9.28 -1.56
N CYS A 196 -0.01 9.71 -1.74
CA CYS A 196 -0.34 11.08 -2.11
C CYS A 196 0.16 12.08 -1.05
N SER A 197 0.57 13.27 -1.51
CA SER A 197 1.04 14.38 -0.66
C SER A 197 0.30 15.68 -1.01
N GLY A 198 -0.97 15.55 -1.42
CA GLY A 198 -1.78 16.64 -1.97
C GLY A 198 -2.47 17.50 -0.91
N GLY A 199 -3.41 18.35 -1.35
CA GLY A 199 -4.10 19.33 -0.51
C GLY A 199 -4.96 18.76 0.63
N ALA A 200 -5.15 17.44 0.71
CA ALA A 200 -5.82 16.75 1.81
C ALA A 200 -4.85 16.36 2.96
N GLY A 201 -3.54 16.47 2.76
CA GLY A 201 -2.50 15.97 3.66
C GLY A 201 -1.70 14.80 3.07
N PRO A 202 -0.75 14.23 3.83
CA PRO A 202 -0.06 13.00 3.45
C PRO A 202 -1.02 11.80 3.52
N ALA A 203 -0.80 10.80 2.66
CA ALA A 203 -1.49 9.53 2.70
C ALA A 203 -1.36 8.84 4.06
N ASP A 204 -2.44 8.20 4.53
CA ASP A 204 -2.35 7.41 5.75
C ASP A 204 -1.72 6.04 5.46
N CYS A 205 -0.74 5.67 6.26
CA CYS A 205 0.07 4.48 6.07
C CYS A 205 -0.32 3.43 7.10
N PHE A 206 -0.46 2.19 6.64
CA PHE A 206 -0.55 1.01 7.49
C PHE A 206 0.63 0.09 7.15
N LEU A 207 1.32 -0.40 8.17
CA LEU A 207 2.39 -1.38 8.00
C LEU A 207 2.07 -2.59 8.87
N LEU A 208 2.05 -3.75 8.25
CA LEU A 208 2.05 -5.05 8.91
C LEU A 208 3.48 -5.56 8.89
N THR A 209 4.05 -5.84 10.05
CA THR A 209 5.40 -6.44 10.14
C THR A 209 5.66 -6.94 11.56
N GLY A 210 6.80 -7.60 11.76
CA GLY A 210 7.20 -8.16 13.05
C GLY A 210 7.42 -7.08 14.13
N ALA A 211 7.18 -7.44 15.40
CA ALA A 211 7.46 -6.58 16.56
C ALA A 211 8.95 -6.17 16.67
N SER A 212 9.86 -6.98 16.10
CA SER A 212 11.30 -6.70 16.02
C SER A 212 11.67 -5.51 15.12
N MET A 213 10.78 -5.11 14.20
CA MET A 213 11.01 -4.01 13.24
C MET A 213 10.55 -2.64 13.75
N ARG A 214 10.01 -2.59 14.97
CA ARG A 214 9.34 -1.43 15.59
C ARG A 214 10.15 -0.13 15.58
N LEU A 215 11.44 -0.19 15.94
CA LEU A 215 12.29 1.00 15.98
C LEU A 215 12.62 1.51 14.57
N GLN A 216 12.81 0.61 13.61
CA GLN A 216 13.05 0.92 12.21
C GLN A 216 11.82 1.56 11.57
N ALA A 217 10.63 0.99 11.77
CA ALA A 217 9.36 1.56 11.27
C ALA A 217 9.13 2.99 11.78
N PHE A 218 9.40 3.24 13.06
CA PHE A 218 9.31 4.57 13.65
C PHE A 218 10.37 5.54 13.12
N HIS A 219 11.64 5.13 13.00
CA HIS A 219 12.69 6.00 12.47
C HIS A 219 12.48 6.35 10.99
N LEU A 220 11.95 5.42 10.20
CA LEU A 220 11.74 5.59 8.77
C LEU A 220 10.50 6.46 8.49
N LEU A 221 9.31 6.08 8.98
CA LEU A 221 8.05 6.72 8.59
C LEU A 221 7.23 7.26 9.76
N ARG A 222 7.79 7.30 10.98
CA ARG A 222 7.07 7.67 12.22
C ARG A 222 5.85 6.80 12.51
N LEU A 223 5.82 5.61 11.91
CA LEU A 223 4.84 4.56 12.17
C LEU A 223 4.93 4.11 13.62
N ARG A 224 3.79 4.05 14.30
CA ARG A 224 3.67 3.65 15.72
C ARG A 224 2.77 2.41 15.82
N PRO A 225 3.03 1.46 16.74
CA PRO A 225 2.22 0.26 16.88
C PRO A 225 0.86 0.58 17.50
N VAL A 226 -0.22 -0.01 16.99
CA VAL A 226 -1.55 0.04 17.61
C VAL A 226 -1.71 -1.07 18.65
N VAL A 227 -2.70 -0.96 19.55
CA VAL A 227 -2.99 -1.99 20.58
C VAL A 227 -3.59 -3.27 19.98
N TRP A 228 -4.38 -3.17 18.92
CA TRP A 228 -4.88 -4.36 18.20
C TRP A 228 -3.74 -5.19 17.58
N ARG A 229 -3.96 -6.50 17.35
CA ARG A 229 -2.96 -7.45 16.85
C ARG A 229 -3.48 -8.27 15.66
N PRO A 230 -2.76 -8.32 14.52
CA PRO A 230 -3.12 -9.19 13.40
C PRO A 230 -2.85 -10.66 13.71
N GLN A 231 -3.64 -11.56 13.13
CA GLN A 231 -3.48 -13.02 13.23
C GLN A 231 -3.35 -13.67 11.85
N HIS A 232 -2.54 -14.72 11.77
CA HIS A 232 -2.34 -15.51 10.56
C HIS A 232 -3.15 -16.82 10.62
N ARG A 233 -3.47 -17.41 9.45
CA ARG A 233 -4.12 -18.72 9.34
C ARG A 233 -3.19 -19.83 9.84
N SER A 234 -1.92 -19.73 9.49
CA SER A 234 -0.83 -20.59 9.94
C SER A 234 -0.14 -19.98 11.18
N LYS A 235 0.35 -20.82 12.09
CA LYS A 235 1.05 -20.33 13.29
C LYS A 235 2.49 -19.95 12.96
N LEU A 236 2.76 -18.65 12.87
CA LEU A 236 4.11 -18.13 12.73
C LEU A 236 4.83 -18.06 14.09
N GLY A 237 6.17 -18.12 14.06
CA GLY A 237 7.00 -18.03 15.27
C GLY A 237 7.28 -16.60 15.75
N ASN A 238 7.07 -15.60 14.89
CA ASN A 238 7.29 -14.19 15.20
C ASN A 238 5.97 -13.52 15.64
N GLU A 239 6.04 -12.58 16.58
CA GLU A 239 4.93 -11.66 16.85
C GLU A 239 4.86 -10.61 15.74
N PHE A 240 3.67 -10.38 15.20
CA PHE A 240 3.38 -9.33 14.22
C PHE A 240 2.51 -8.24 14.84
N LEU A 241 2.78 -7.00 14.45
CA LEU A 241 2.06 -5.80 14.86
C LEU A 241 1.50 -5.10 13.62
N LEU A 242 0.43 -4.34 13.83
CA LEU A 242 -0.01 -3.32 12.89
C LEU A 242 0.53 -1.97 13.38
N TYR A 243 1.10 -1.20 12.46
CA TYR A 243 1.56 0.16 12.72
C TYR A 243 0.81 1.13 11.80
N THR A 244 0.54 2.35 12.26
CA THR A 244 -0.02 3.40 11.39
C THR A 244 0.62 4.78 11.67
N THR A 245 0.32 5.76 10.82
CA THR A 245 0.79 7.15 10.92
C THR A 245 -0.21 8.08 11.61
N SER A 246 -1.52 7.87 11.44
CA SER A 246 -2.53 8.78 11.96
C SER A 246 -3.09 8.36 13.32
N GLN A 247 -3.31 9.35 14.21
CA GLN A 247 -4.01 9.12 15.48
C GLN A 247 -5.43 8.58 15.26
N TRP A 248 -6.10 9.05 14.20
CA TRP A 248 -7.47 8.67 13.87
C TRP A 248 -7.58 7.17 13.53
N SER A 249 -6.65 6.64 12.73
CA SER A 249 -6.59 5.20 12.43
C SER A 249 -6.19 4.38 13.65
N ALA A 250 -5.27 4.90 14.49
CA ALA A 250 -4.91 4.25 15.74
C ALA A 250 -6.09 4.13 16.70
N ASP A 251 -6.87 5.20 16.92
CA ASP A 251 -8.02 5.20 17.85
C ASP A 251 -9.06 4.14 17.47
N ARG A 252 -9.25 3.89 16.17
CA ARG A 252 -10.14 2.84 15.64
C ARG A 252 -9.59 1.42 15.84
N LEU A 253 -8.29 1.31 16.09
CA LEU A 253 -7.53 0.07 16.35
C LEU A 253 -7.07 -0.01 17.83
N GLN A 254 -7.88 0.54 18.74
CA GLN A 254 -7.70 0.55 20.21
C GLN A 254 -6.59 1.49 20.72
N GLY A 255 -6.17 2.47 19.91
CA GLY A 255 -5.16 3.46 20.23
C GLY A 255 -3.73 2.97 19.94
N TRP A 256 -2.75 3.83 20.20
CA TRP A 256 -1.33 3.45 20.18
C TRP A 256 -1.01 2.59 21.40
N ASP A 257 -0.17 1.58 21.17
CA ASP A 257 0.35 0.72 22.23
C ASP A 257 1.41 1.48 23.03
N ALA A 258 1.06 1.97 24.22
CA ALA A 258 1.94 2.80 25.04
C ALA A 258 3.19 2.08 25.59
N GLU A 259 3.19 0.74 25.66
CA GLU A 259 4.37 -0.04 26.10
C GLU A 259 5.37 -0.23 24.97
N LEU A 260 4.87 -0.35 23.74
CA LEU A 260 5.68 -0.53 22.54
C LEU A 260 6.00 0.79 21.81
N ASP A 261 5.23 1.86 21.98
CA ASP A 261 5.39 3.11 21.25
C ASP A 261 6.74 3.80 21.54
N PRO A 262 7.64 3.93 20.55
CA PRO A 262 8.92 4.62 20.74
C PRO A 262 8.77 6.12 21.10
N ALA A 263 7.62 6.74 20.80
CA ALA A 263 7.35 8.12 21.18
C ALA A 263 6.94 8.30 22.65
N GLY A 264 6.52 7.23 23.34
CA GLY A 264 6.09 7.28 24.75
C GLY A 264 7.23 7.40 25.77
N GLY A 265 8.50 7.34 25.34
CA GLY A 265 9.67 7.28 26.22
C GLY A 265 9.99 8.57 27.00
N GLU A 266 9.47 9.72 26.59
CA GLU A 266 9.73 11.02 27.24
C GLU A 266 8.61 11.44 28.20
N GLY A 267 8.32 10.65 29.24
CA GLY A 267 7.25 11.09 30.16
C GLY A 267 6.79 10.25 31.35
N SER A 268 7.52 9.25 31.86
CA SER A 268 7.02 8.53 33.06
C SER A 268 8.07 7.78 33.90
N ASN A 269 9.30 8.31 34.06
CA ASN A 269 10.16 7.86 35.17
C ASN A 269 9.78 8.55 36.49
N SER A 270 8.50 8.42 36.89
CA SER A 270 8.07 8.76 38.24
C SER A 270 8.75 7.78 39.20
N HIS A 271 9.58 8.31 40.08
CA HIS A 271 10.24 7.52 41.12
C HIS A 271 9.21 6.65 41.84
N ARG A 272 9.43 5.33 41.83
CA ARG A 272 8.75 4.39 42.71
C ARG A 272 9.30 4.59 44.12
N SER A 273 8.91 5.70 44.74
CA SER A 273 9.30 6.06 46.10
C SER A 273 8.74 5.02 47.06
N SER A 274 9.64 4.26 47.70
CA SER A 274 9.28 3.42 48.84
C SER A 274 8.57 4.26 49.90
N VAL A 275 7.49 3.72 50.42
CA VAL A 275 6.67 4.38 51.44
C VAL A 275 7.35 4.19 52.79
N ASP A 276 7.97 5.24 53.34
CA ASP A 276 8.40 5.29 54.74
C ASP A 276 7.89 6.59 55.37
N THR A 277 7.11 6.47 56.45
CA THR A 277 6.50 7.58 57.16
C THR A 277 7.41 8.14 58.28
N PRO A 278 7.40 9.46 58.54
CA PRO A 278 8.40 10.10 59.41
C PRO A 278 7.93 10.29 60.86
N VAL A 279 8.87 10.23 61.82
CA VAL A 279 8.70 10.81 63.18
C VAL A 279 9.97 11.55 63.64
N SER A 280 9.83 12.88 63.71
CA SER A 280 10.35 13.84 64.71
C SER A 280 11.83 13.87 65.17
N THR A 281 12.47 14.96 64.75
CA THR A 281 13.59 15.77 65.29
C THR A 281 13.47 16.14 66.81
N PRO A 282 14.51 16.71 67.51
CA PRO A 282 15.27 17.90 67.08
C PRO A 282 16.73 18.15 67.61
N ARG A 283 17.25 19.36 67.25
CA ARG A 283 18.47 20.11 67.68
C ARG A 283 19.81 19.74 66.99
N SER A 284 20.72 20.68 66.65
CA SER A 284 20.70 22.18 66.74
C SER A 284 21.84 22.85 65.93
N LYS A 285 21.60 24.07 65.39
CA LYS A 285 22.55 25.22 65.12
C LYS A 285 23.77 24.97 64.19
N ALA A 286 24.38 25.93 63.47
CA ALA A 286 24.03 27.27 62.94
C ALA A 286 25.20 27.78 62.03
N SER A 287 25.01 28.87 61.27
CA SER A 287 26.04 29.68 60.53
C SER A 287 26.64 29.03 59.24
N THR A 288 27.09 29.74 58.18
CA THR A 288 27.09 31.19 57.86
C THR A 288 27.10 31.47 56.32
N SER A 289 26.68 32.69 55.95
CA SER A 289 26.73 33.43 54.66
C SER A 289 27.78 33.11 53.55
N GLY A 290 27.37 33.29 52.27
CA GLY A 290 28.27 33.63 51.14
C GLY A 290 27.62 33.57 49.73
N PRO A 291 27.55 34.67 48.94
CA PRO A 291 26.89 34.69 47.62
C PRO A 291 27.83 34.90 46.40
N ARG A 292 27.35 34.52 45.19
CA ARG A 292 27.84 34.74 43.78
C ARG A 292 27.95 33.40 43.00
N SER A 293 27.79 33.29 41.67
CA SER A 293 27.35 34.22 40.61
C SER A 293 27.27 33.53 39.22
N ARG A 294 26.26 33.88 38.40
CA ARG A 294 26.21 33.91 36.91
C ARG A 294 26.11 32.63 36.05
N ARG A 295 25.13 32.72 35.12
CA ARG A 295 25.07 32.21 33.71
C ARG A 295 25.03 30.68 33.56
N SER A 296 24.43 30.11 32.51
CA SER A 296 23.56 30.63 31.44
C SER A 296 22.17 29.93 31.55
N SER A 297 21.20 29.97 30.61
CA SER A 297 21.05 30.60 29.29
C SER A 297 19.56 30.94 29.07
N VAL A 298 19.23 31.80 28.10
CA VAL A 298 17.85 31.98 27.61
C VAL A 298 17.93 32.25 26.11
N ASP A 299 17.55 31.28 25.27
CA ASP A 299 17.23 31.47 23.83
C ASP A 299 16.80 30.13 23.17
N GLU A 300 15.72 29.49 23.64
CA GLU A 300 15.08 28.39 22.89
C GLU A 300 13.58 28.18 23.21
N ALA A 301 12.84 29.27 23.47
CA ALA A 301 11.42 29.20 23.86
C ALA A 301 10.50 30.14 23.04
N ALA A 302 10.95 30.60 21.86
CA ALA A 302 10.29 31.67 21.10
C ALA A 302 9.79 31.28 19.70
N GLN A 303 9.87 30.01 19.28
CA GLN A 303 9.47 29.56 17.93
C GLN A 303 8.37 28.48 17.87
N LEU A 304 7.69 28.16 18.97
CA LEU A 304 6.60 27.15 18.99
C LEU A 304 5.17 27.71 19.23
N ASN A 305 5.00 29.03 19.37
CA ASN A 305 3.68 29.65 19.60
C ASN A 305 3.00 30.26 18.34
N ALA A 306 3.50 29.97 17.14
CA ALA A 306 2.97 30.55 15.90
C ALA A 306 1.94 29.67 15.14
N LEU A 307 1.72 28.41 15.55
CA LEU A 307 0.88 27.45 14.79
C LEU A 307 -0.42 27.00 15.49
N ASN A 308 -0.62 27.27 16.78
CA ASN A 308 -1.86 26.93 17.52
C ASN A 308 -2.87 28.10 17.59
N GLY A 309 -2.70 29.11 16.74
CA GLY A 309 -3.35 30.42 16.86
C GLY A 309 -4.56 30.67 15.97
N LEU A 310 -5.21 29.67 15.34
CA LEU A 310 -6.41 29.92 14.52
C LEU A 310 -7.36 28.72 14.36
N ARG A 311 -8.31 28.57 15.31
CA ARG A 311 -9.65 27.97 15.11
C ARG A 311 -10.50 28.04 16.40
N ARG A 312 -11.07 29.22 16.67
CA ARG A 312 -12.26 29.37 17.54
C ARG A 312 -13.19 30.44 16.98
N THR A 313 -14.22 30.01 16.25
CA THR A 313 -15.46 30.77 16.08
C THR A 313 -16.61 29.84 16.39
N SER A 314 -17.36 30.19 17.42
CA SER A 314 -18.50 29.46 17.96
C SER A 314 -19.74 29.59 17.09
N TYR A 315 -20.54 28.54 17.00
CA TYR A 315 -21.99 28.68 16.86
C TYR A 315 -22.71 27.84 17.92
N SER A 316 -23.48 28.53 18.75
CA SER A 316 -24.42 27.92 19.68
C SER A 316 -25.80 27.81 19.03
N ALA A 317 -26.40 26.63 19.04
CA ALA A 317 -27.83 26.46 18.80
C ALA A 317 -28.39 25.49 19.85
N GLN A 318 -29.54 25.84 20.42
CA GLN A 318 -30.20 25.09 21.49
C GLN A 318 -30.94 23.86 20.91
N GLY A 319 -31.08 22.82 21.72
CA GLY A 319 -31.48 21.49 21.25
C GLY A 319 -32.99 21.28 21.10
N GLN A 320 -33.34 20.13 20.48
CA GLN A 320 -34.60 19.40 20.64
C GLN A 320 -34.30 17.90 20.53
N GLY A 321 -35.05 17.08 21.28
CA GLY A 321 -34.85 15.62 21.33
C GLY A 321 -35.33 14.88 20.06
N PRO A 322 -34.99 13.58 19.94
CA PRO A 322 -35.20 12.82 18.70
C PRO A 322 -36.69 12.56 18.42
N LYS A 323 -37.14 12.89 17.21
CA LYS A 323 -38.40 12.39 16.64
C LYS A 323 -38.13 11.13 15.83
N SER A 324 -38.91 10.08 16.10
CA SER A 324 -38.91 8.84 15.33
C SER A 324 -39.37 9.09 13.89
N LEU A 325 -38.53 8.72 12.92
CA LEU A 325 -38.88 8.72 11.49
C LEU A 325 -39.05 7.27 11.03
N GLN A 326 -40.28 6.92 10.64
CA GLN A 326 -40.58 5.65 9.97
C GLN A 326 -40.01 5.65 8.54
N ARG A 327 -39.52 4.50 8.09
CA ARG A 327 -39.14 4.31 6.68
C ARG A 327 -40.39 4.24 5.79
N PRO A 328 -40.41 4.91 4.61
CA PRO A 328 -41.49 4.73 3.64
C PRO A 328 -41.42 3.35 2.96
N SER A 329 -42.56 2.86 2.47
CA SER A 329 -42.67 1.56 1.79
C SER A 329 -42.39 1.65 0.29
N LEU A 330 -41.80 0.59 -0.28
CA LEU A 330 -41.40 0.48 -1.70
C LEU A 330 -42.52 0.76 -2.73
N SER A 331 -43.79 0.65 -2.32
CA SER A 331 -44.98 0.95 -3.15
C SER A 331 -45.18 2.44 -3.50
N GLN A 332 -44.40 3.37 -2.94
CA GLN A 332 -44.50 4.81 -3.23
C GLN A 332 -43.37 5.34 -4.13
N LEU A 333 -42.39 4.51 -4.52
CA LEU A 333 -41.22 4.92 -5.31
C LEU A 333 -41.28 4.53 -6.79
N PHE A 334 -42.18 3.62 -7.18
CA PHE A 334 -42.33 3.16 -8.56
C PHE A 334 -43.81 3.23 -8.99
N GLY A 335 -44.16 4.34 -9.64
CA GLY A 335 -45.44 4.47 -10.34
C GLY A 335 -45.36 3.78 -11.70
N ALA A 336 -45.90 2.56 -11.80
CA ALA A 336 -46.13 1.86 -13.06
C ALA A 336 -47.46 1.11 -12.97
N GLU A 337 -48.45 1.53 -13.78
CA GLU A 337 -49.69 0.76 -13.93
C GLU A 337 -49.44 -0.53 -14.74
N PRO A 338 -50.04 -1.66 -14.36
CA PRO A 338 -49.98 -2.88 -15.16
C PRO A 338 -50.88 -2.78 -16.41
N PRO A 339 -50.47 -3.33 -17.56
CA PRO A 339 -51.30 -3.33 -18.78
C PRO A 339 -52.52 -4.25 -18.64
N PRO A 340 -53.62 -3.98 -19.38
CA PRO A 340 -54.86 -4.74 -19.28
C PRO A 340 -54.74 -6.15 -19.87
N ALA A 341 -55.33 -7.14 -19.18
CA ALA A 341 -55.36 -8.52 -19.62
C ALA A 341 -56.25 -8.72 -20.86
N GLN A 342 -55.69 -9.32 -21.92
CA GLN A 342 -56.48 -9.85 -23.02
C GLN A 342 -57.33 -11.03 -22.54
N LYS A 343 -58.64 -10.98 -22.82
CA LYS A 343 -59.52 -12.15 -22.79
C LYS A 343 -59.60 -12.70 -24.20
N ASP A 344 -58.82 -13.74 -24.49
CA ASP A 344 -59.12 -14.61 -25.62
C ASP A 344 -60.00 -15.76 -25.13
N GLY A 345 -61.14 -15.92 -25.78
CA GLY A 345 -62.06 -17.02 -25.52
C GLY A 345 -62.71 -17.46 -26.82
N GLN A 346 -62.32 -18.65 -27.29
CA GLN A 346 -63.17 -19.66 -27.92
C GLN A 346 -62.47 -21.01 -27.90
#